data_AF-A0A9X3C9M0-F1
#
_entry.id   AF-A0A9X3C9M0-F1
#
_cell.length_a   1.000
_cell.length_b   1.000
_cell.length_c   1.000
_cell.angle_alpha   90.00
_cell.angle_beta   90.00
_cell.angle_gamma   90.00
#
_symmetry.space_group_name_H-M   'P 1'
#
loop_
_entity.id
_entity.type
_entity.pdbx_description
1 polymer ?
#
loop_
_entity_poly.entity_id
_entity_poly.type
_entity_poly.pdbx_seq_one_letter_code
_entity_poly.pdbx_strand_id
1 'polypeptide(L)'
;MNSNTIIIDKENEINVEKALSFLHRDHIQSLELCSIIRKGIKRNIDPNRIKNYADWHYTNQLVPHFKIEKEHIFPNLGIENVFVHKVLIQHRRLAKHFIKKNEVEKSLSRIEDDLETLIRFEEKNIFNAIRNNFPSYQILLKEEVLSHEFNNQEWDDIFWQ
;
A
#
# COMPACT_ATOMS: atom_id res chain seq x y z
N MET A 1 41.68 -4.50 -2.17
CA MET A 1 40.54 -4.02 -1.37
C MET A 1 39.27 -4.08 -2.21
N ASN A 2 38.18 -4.58 -1.60
CA ASN A 2 36.77 -4.26 -1.86
C ASN A 2 35.95 -4.97 -2.95
N SER A 3 36.29 -6.16 -3.43
CA SER A 3 35.33 -6.95 -4.24
C SER A 3 34.08 -7.33 -3.44
N ASN A 4 34.23 -7.75 -2.18
CA ASN A 4 33.10 -8.16 -1.33
C ASN A 4 32.16 -6.99 -0.97
N THR A 5 32.70 -5.81 -0.66
CA THR A 5 31.89 -4.61 -0.35
C THR A 5 31.05 -4.19 -1.55
N ILE A 6 31.64 -4.15 -2.75
CA ILE A 6 30.93 -3.81 -3.99
C ILE A 6 29.81 -4.83 -4.31
N ILE A 7 30.02 -6.12 -4.01
CA ILE A 7 29.01 -7.15 -4.23
C ILE A 7 27.84 -6.99 -3.26
N ILE A 8 28.11 -6.75 -1.97
CA ILE A 8 27.08 -6.51 -0.94
C ILE A 8 26.25 -5.26 -1.30
N ASP A 9 26.90 -4.18 -1.75
CA ASP A 9 26.20 -2.97 -2.19
C ASP A 9 25.31 -3.25 -3.42
N LYS A 10 25.76 -4.04 -4.40
CA LYS A 10 24.89 -4.37 -5.55
C LYS A 10 23.70 -5.26 -5.17
N GLU A 11 23.92 -6.23 -4.31
CA GLU A 11 22.85 -7.13 -3.85
C GLU A 11 21.78 -6.39 -3.05
N ASN A 12 22.21 -5.48 -2.18
CA ASN A 12 21.31 -4.64 -1.40
C ASN A 12 20.46 -3.73 -2.31
N GLU A 13 21.03 -3.15 -3.36
CA GLU A 13 20.31 -2.30 -4.32
C GLU A 13 19.22 -3.09 -5.04
N ILE A 14 19.55 -4.31 -5.50
CA ILE A 14 18.61 -5.23 -6.13
C ILE A 14 17.46 -5.57 -5.18
N ASN A 15 17.75 -5.84 -3.91
CA ASN A 15 16.73 -6.19 -2.93
C ASN A 15 15.80 -5.01 -2.61
N VAL A 16 16.35 -3.79 -2.52
CA VAL A 16 15.56 -2.56 -2.38
C VAL A 16 14.61 -2.40 -3.55
N GLU A 17 15.10 -2.46 -4.80
CA GLU A 17 14.23 -2.26 -5.96
C GLU A 17 13.19 -3.38 -6.12
N LYS A 18 13.52 -4.64 -5.76
CA LYS A 18 12.54 -5.73 -5.70
C LYS A 18 11.42 -5.41 -4.69
N ALA A 19 11.77 -4.94 -3.50
CA ALA A 19 10.80 -4.59 -2.46
C ALA A 19 9.91 -3.41 -2.87
N LEU A 20 10.50 -2.34 -3.40
CA LEU A 20 9.74 -1.17 -3.85
C LEU A 20 8.84 -1.50 -5.06
N SER A 21 9.31 -2.35 -5.98
CA SER A 21 8.51 -2.83 -7.11
C SER A 21 7.34 -3.69 -6.64
N PHE A 22 7.53 -4.54 -5.62
CA PHE A 22 6.44 -5.31 -5.02
C PHE A 22 5.35 -4.39 -4.46
N LEU A 23 5.72 -3.42 -3.61
CA LEU A 23 4.75 -2.47 -3.03
C LEU A 23 4.06 -1.61 -4.09
N HIS A 24 4.78 -1.20 -5.13
CA HIS A 24 4.18 -0.45 -6.23
C HIS A 24 3.08 -1.25 -6.96
N ARG A 25 3.22 -2.58 -7.10
CA ARG A 25 2.16 -3.40 -7.68
C ARG A 25 0.90 -3.40 -6.81
N ASP A 26 1.06 -3.48 -5.49
CA ASP A 26 -0.05 -3.39 -4.55
C ASP A 26 -0.74 -2.02 -4.60
N HIS A 27 0.06 -0.95 -4.76
CA HIS A 27 -0.46 0.40 -4.96
C HIS A 27 -1.27 0.52 -6.25
N ILE A 28 -0.84 -0.10 -7.35
CA ILE A 28 -1.62 -0.11 -8.61
C ILE A 28 -3.01 -0.72 -8.36
N GLN A 29 -3.10 -1.87 -7.69
CA GLN A 29 -4.37 -2.50 -7.34
C GLN A 29 -5.23 -1.61 -6.42
N SER A 30 -4.60 -0.90 -5.48
CA SER A 30 -5.28 0.03 -4.58
C SER A 30 -5.79 1.30 -5.30
N LEU A 31 -5.06 1.77 -6.33
CA LEU A 31 -5.51 2.84 -7.21
C LEU A 31 -6.66 2.38 -8.13
N GLU A 32 -6.68 1.11 -8.54
CA GLU A 32 -7.82 0.51 -9.23
C GLU A 32 -9.08 0.52 -8.35
N LEU A 33 -8.97 0.18 -7.06
CA LEU A 33 -10.07 0.34 -6.10
C LEU A 33 -10.60 1.79 -6.09
N CYS A 34 -9.71 2.79 -6.05
CA CYS A 34 -10.11 4.20 -6.08
C CYS A 34 -10.92 4.52 -7.35
N SER A 35 -10.46 4.04 -8.51
CA SER A 35 -11.16 4.17 -9.79
C SER A 35 -12.53 3.48 -9.79
N ILE A 36 -12.61 2.26 -9.23
CA ILE A 36 -13.85 1.49 -9.08
C ILE A 36 -14.87 2.23 -8.22
N ILE A 37 -14.44 2.81 -7.09
CA ILE A 37 -15.30 3.62 -6.22
C ILE A 37 -15.87 4.81 -6.99
N ARG A 38 -15.03 5.61 -7.67
CA ARG A 38 -15.48 6.76 -8.47
C ARG A 38 -16.45 6.35 -9.56
N LYS A 39 -16.17 5.24 -10.26
CA LYS A 39 -17.00 4.72 -11.34
C LYS A 39 -18.36 4.25 -10.81
N GLY A 40 -18.39 3.56 -9.67
CA GLY A 40 -19.61 3.13 -9.00
C GLY A 40 -20.49 4.32 -8.59
N ILE A 41 -19.89 5.35 -7.96
CA ILE A 41 -20.58 6.58 -7.59
C ILE A 41 -21.15 7.28 -8.84
N LYS A 42 -20.33 7.48 -9.89
CA LYS A 42 -20.76 8.12 -11.15
C LYS A 42 -21.90 7.38 -11.85
N ARG A 43 -21.94 6.06 -11.72
CA ARG A 43 -22.99 5.19 -12.29
C ARG A 43 -24.20 5.02 -11.38
N ASN A 44 -24.24 5.70 -10.22
CA ASN A 44 -25.30 5.59 -9.23
C ASN A 44 -25.55 4.14 -8.77
N ILE A 45 -24.47 3.35 -8.63
CA ILE A 45 -24.52 2.01 -8.05
C ILE A 45 -24.83 2.14 -6.56
N ASP A 46 -25.60 1.20 -5.99
CA ASP A 46 -25.89 1.15 -4.55
C ASP A 46 -24.59 1.31 -3.74
N PRO A 47 -24.48 2.36 -2.90
CA PRO A 47 -23.28 2.63 -2.11
C PRO A 47 -22.86 1.44 -1.25
N ASN A 48 -23.79 0.63 -0.74
CA ASN A 48 -23.45 -0.55 0.06
C ASN A 48 -22.73 -1.61 -0.77
N ARG A 49 -23.11 -1.75 -2.04
CA ARG A 49 -22.50 -2.70 -2.97
C ARG A 49 -21.04 -2.33 -3.26
N ILE A 50 -20.78 -1.05 -3.50
CA ILE A 50 -19.41 -0.51 -3.63
C ILE A 50 -18.64 -0.69 -2.32
N LYS A 51 -19.27 -0.40 -1.18
CA LYS A 51 -18.64 -0.49 0.14
C LYS A 51 -18.25 -1.91 0.52
N ASN A 52 -19.04 -2.91 0.14
CA ASN A 52 -18.71 -4.31 0.36
C ASN A 52 -17.42 -4.71 -0.37
N TYR A 53 -17.28 -4.30 -1.64
CA TYR A 53 -16.03 -4.52 -2.39
C TYR A 53 -14.85 -3.78 -1.77
N ALA A 54 -15.05 -2.52 -1.38
CA ALA A 54 -13.99 -1.73 -0.73
C ALA A 54 -13.54 -2.35 0.61
N ASP A 55 -14.47 -2.86 1.42
CA ASP A 55 -14.16 -3.53 2.70
C ASP A 55 -13.46 -4.87 2.48
N TRP A 56 -13.84 -5.62 1.44
CA TRP A 56 -13.14 -6.83 1.03
C TRP A 56 -11.71 -6.52 0.62
N HIS A 57 -11.50 -5.54 -0.27
CA HIS A 57 -10.17 -5.13 -0.71
C HIS A 57 -9.32 -4.62 0.47
N TYR A 58 -9.92 -3.85 1.38
CA TYR A 58 -9.22 -3.38 2.57
C TYR A 58 -8.69 -4.51 3.43
N THR A 59 -9.53 -5.51 3.70
CA THR A 59 -9.19 -6.63 4.58
C THR A 59 -8.16 -7.56 3.93
N ASN A 60 -8.33 -7.84 2.64
CA ASN A 60 -7.54 -8.86 1.95
C ASN A 60 -6.26 -8.31 1.32
N GLN A 61 -6.21 -7.04 0.95
CA GLN A 61 -5.10 -6.44 0.19
C GLN A 61 -4.40 -5.35 1.01
N LEU A 62 -5.11 -4.29 1.42
CA LEU A 62 -4.49 -3.14 2.10
C LEU A 62 -3.96 -3.45 3.50
N VAL A 63 -4.70 -4.20 4.32
CA VAL A 63 -4.24 -4.54 5.68
C VAL A 63 -2.94 -5.36 5.65
N PRO A 64 -2.82 -6.43 4.83
CA PRO A 64 -1.55 -7.11 4.62
C PRO A 64 -0.44 -6.22 4.07
N HIS A 65 -0.72 -5.38 3.08
CA HIS A 65 0.23 -4.41 2.55
C HIS A 65 0.78 -3.48 3.66
N PHE A 66 -0.09 -2.86 4.45
CA PHE A 66 0.30 -2.00 5.59
C PHE A 66 1.09 -2.74 6.66
N LYS A 67 0.95 -4.06 6.77
CA LYS A 67 1.73 -4.88 7.68
C LYS A 67 3.16 -5.04 7.15
N ILE A 68 3.31 -5.34 5.86
CA ILE A 68 4.63 -5.45 5.20
C ILE A 68 5.41 -4.15 5.37
N GLU A 69 4.77 -3.00 5.15
CA GLU A 69 5.43 -1.71 5.30
C GLU A 69 5.95 -1.47 6.72
N LYS A 70 5.13 -1.78 7.74
CA LYS A 70 5.51 -1.61 9.15
C LYS A 70 6.62 -2.56 9.58
N GLU A 71 6.58 -3.80 9.11
CA GLU A 71 7.51 -4.85 9.55
C GLU A 71 8.84 -4.80 8.79
N HIS A 72 8.82 -4.37 7.53
CA HIS A 72 9.97 -4.51 6.64
C HIS A 72 10.44 -3.23 5.96
N ILE A 73 9.63 -2.17 5.88
CA ILE A 73 10.00 -0.94 5.15
C ILE A 73 10.35 0.19 6.11
N PHE A 74 9.41 0.58 6.97
CA PHE A 74 9.58 1.68 7.91
C PHE A 74 10.76 1.51 8.89
N PRO A 75 11.13 0.30 9.34
CA PRO A 75 12.31 0.12 10.19
C PRO A 75 13.62 0.63 9.56
N ASN A 76 13.74 0.59 8.23
CA ASN A 76 14.94 1.07 7.51
C ASN A 76 15.05 2.59 7.44
N LEU A 77 13.98 3.33 7.76
CA LEU A 77 13.98 4.79 7.83
C LEU A 77 14.12 5.29 9.28
N GLY A 78 13.92 4.40 10.25
CA GLY A 78 13.87 4.72 11.67
C GLY A 78 12.50 5.20 12.13
N ILE A 79 12.14 4.85 13.37
CA ILE A 79 10.81 5.16 13.92
C ILE A 79 10.55 6.66 14.07
N GLU A 80 11.59 7.48 14.23
CA GLU A 80 11.51 8.94 14.34
C GLU A 80 11.35 9.65 12.99
N ASN A 81 11.38 8.92 11.87
CA ASN A 81 11.25 9.51 10.55
C ASN A 81 9.87 10.20 10.38
N VAL A 82 9.90 11.46 9.95
CA VAL A 82 8.70 12.29 9.79
C VAL A 82 7.74 11.76 8.72
N PHE A 83 8.26 11.12 7.67
CA PHE A 83 7.43 10.52 6.61
C PHE A 83 6.73 9.26 7.13
N VAL A 84 7.45 8.40 7.85
CA VAL A 84 6.87 7.21 8.49
C VAL A 84 5.73 7.59 9.44
N HIS A 85 5.94 8.59 10.29
CA HIS A 85 4.89 9.10 11.18
C HIS A 85 3.64 9.54 10.42
N LYS A 86 3.82 10.28 9.33
CA LYS A 86 2.71 10.77 8.51
C LYS A 86 1.94 9.60 7.87
N VAL A 87 2.65 8.61 7.34
CA VAL A 87 2.03 7.40 6.76
C VAL A 87 1.23 6.63 7.80
N LEU A 88 1.78 6.40 9.00
CA LEU A 88 1.06 5.71 10.08
C LEU A 88 -0.21 6.43 10.54
N ILE A 89 -0.20 7.77 10.54
CA ILE A 89 -1.41 8.57 10.82
C ILE A 89 -2.45 8.36 9.71
N GLN A 90 -2.02 8.37 8.45
CA GLN A 90 -2.90 8.13 7.30
C GLN A 90 -3.48 6.71 7.31
N HIS A 91 -2.72 5.68 7.67
CA HIS A 91 -3.22 4.31 7.85
C HIS A 91 -4.36 4.26 8.87
N ARG A 92 -4.18 4.92 10.02
CA ARG A 92 -5.21 4.99 11.07
C ARG A 92 -6.45 5.75 10.59
N ARG A 93 -6.28 6.79 9.77
CA ARG A 93 -7.39 7.56 9.21
C ARG A 93 -8.19 6.72 8.20
N LEU A 94 -7.51 6.05 7.27
CA LEU A 94 -8.13 5.14 6.31
C LEU A 94 -8.92 4.03 7.00
N ALA A 95 -8.33 3.38 8.01
CA ALA A 95 -9.00 2.34 8.79
C ALA A 95 -10.37 2.79 9.33
N LYS A 96 -10.48 4.05 9.79
CA LYS A 96 -11.75 4.59 10.28
C LYS A 96 -12.80 4.70 9.17
N HIS A 97 -12.41 5.03 7.94
CA HIS A 97 -13.34 5.11 6.81
C HIS A 97 -13.87 3.73 6.38
N PHE A 98 -13.02 2.69 6.42
CA PHE A 98 -13.44 1.32 6.14
C PHE A 98 -14.33 0.74 7.25
N ILE A 99 -14.02 0.97 8.52
CA ILE A 99 -14.82 0.41 9.64
C ILE A 99 -16.18 1.09 9.78
N LYS A 100 -16.30 2.36 9.37
CA LYS A 100 -17.52 3.15 9.50
C LYS A 100 -18.67 2.55 8.68
N LYS A 101 -19.82 2.32 9.34
CA LYS A 101 -21.02 1.72 8.75
C LYS A 101 -22.14 2.71 8.40
N ASN A 102 -22.06 3.94 8.91
CA ASN A 102 -22.98 5.03 8.56
C ASN A 102 -22.32 6.02 7.58
N GLU A 103 -23.11 6.86 6.92
CA GLU A 103 -22.63 7.82 5.90
C GLU A 103 -21.76 7.10 4.82
N VAL A 104 -22.28 6.02 4.23
CA VAL A 104 -21.51 5.13 3.34
C VAL A 104 -20.92 5.88 2.15
N GLU A 105 -21.71 6.68 1.43
CA GLU A 105 -21.22 7.47 0.29
C GLU A 105 -20.07 8.41 0.68
N LYS A 106 -20.22 9.13 1.79
CA LYS A 106 -19.17 10.00 2.32
C LYS A 106 -17.92 9.21 2.70
N SER A 107 -18.08 8.00 3.24
CA SER A 107 -16.95 7.13 3.56
C SER A 107 -16.23 6.66 2.30
N LEU A 108 -16.98 6.29 1.25
CA LEU A 108 -16.42 5.92 -0.06
C LEU A 108 -15.61 7.06 -0.69
N SER A 109 -16.16 8.28 -0.73
CA SER A 109 -15.42 9.45 -1.23
C SER A 109 -14.15 9.72 -0.41
N ARG A 110 -14.19 9.53 0.91
CA ARG A 110 -12.99 9.70 1.74
C ARG A 110 -11.96 8.59 1.53
N ILE A 111 -12.40 7.36 1.30
CA ILE A 111 -11.49 6.23 1.02
C ILE A 111 -10.68 6.52 -0.23
N GLU A 112 -11.32 6.84 -1.35
CA GLU A 112 -10.62 7.00 -2.62
C GLU A 112 -9.66 8.22 -2.61
N ASP A 113 -10.09 9.35 -2.04
CA ASP A 113 -9.25 10.55 -1.91
C ASP A 113 -8.04 10.30 -0.99
N ASP A 114 -8.27 9.75 0.20
CA ASP A 114 -7.20 9.59 1.20
C ASP A 114 -6.22 8.48 0.81
N LEU A 115 -6.70 7.42 0.14
CA LEU A 115 -5.87 6.31 -0.30
C LEU A 115 -4.98 6.73 -1.47
N GLU A 116 -5.51 7.43 -2.46
CA GLU A 116 -4.67 7.96 -3.55
C GLU A 116 -3.64 8.96 -3.01
N THR A 117 -4.03 9.83 -2.08
CA THR A 117 -3.12 10.77 -1.43
C THR A 117 -1.99 10.06 -0.69
N LEU A 118 -2.33 8.98 0.04
CA LEU A 118 -1.36 8.14 0.74
C LEU A 118 -0.36 7.55 -0.24
N ILE A 119 -0.83 6.81 -1.24
CA ILE A 119 0.01 6.12 -2.23
C ILE A 119 0.99 7.09 -2.91
N ARG A 120 0.50 8.24 -3.37
CA ARG A 120 1.35 9.28 -3.98
C ARG A 120 2.40 9.82 -3.01
N PHE A 121 2.04 9.95 -1.73
CA PHE A 121 2.97 10.39 -0.70
C PHE A 121 4.07 9.33 -0.45
N GLU A 122 3.71 8.07 -0.38
CA GLU A 122 4.66 6.98 -0.13
C GLU A 122 5.65 6.81 -1.27
N GLU A 123 5.16 6.73 -2.50
CA GLU A 123 6.02 6.59 -3.68
C GLU A 123 6.95 7.78 -3.86
N LYS A 124 6.49 8.99 -3.53
CA LYS A 124 7.33 10.19 -3.63
C LYS A 124 8.33 10.29 -2.48
N ASN A 125 7.97 9.93 -1.25
CA ASN A 125 8.76 10.28 -0.07
C ASN A 125 9.39 9.04 0.57
N ILE A 126 8.61 7.99 0.84
CA ILE A 126 9.12 6.75 1.44
C ILE A 126 10.07 6.05 0.47
N PHE A 127 9.67 5.84 -0.78
CA PHE A 127 10.50 5.09 -1.73
C PHE A 127 11.80 5.82 -2.02
N ASN A 128 11.74 7.15 -2.20
CA ASN A 128 12.94 7.97 -2.39
C ASN A 128 13.82 8.02 -1.14
N ALA A 129 13.24 8.10 0.06
CA ALA A 129 14.02 8.05 1.30
C ALA A 129 14.74 6.71 1.46
N ILE A 130 14.08 5.59 1.12
CA ILE A 130 14.68 4.25 1.15
C ILE A 130 15.88 4.18 0.19
N ARG A 131 15.72 4.62 -1.06
CA ARG A 131 16.81 4.67 -2.05
C ARG A 131 17.97 5.55 -1.61
N ASN A 132 17.67 6.69 -0.97
CA ASN A 132 18.70 7.63 -0.51
C ASN A 132 19.40 7.22 0.80
N ASN A 133 18.85 6.23 1.54
CA ASN A 133 19.46 5.72 2.77
C ASN A 133 20.47 4.58 2.49
N PHE A 134 20.71 4.30 1.20
CA PHE A 134 21.64 3.30 0.70
C PHE A 134 23.12 3.71 0.93
N PRO A 135 24.05 2.79 1.29
CA PRO A 135 23.94 1.33 1.45
C PRO A 135 23.62 0.87 2.89
N SER A 136 23.17 1.79 3.76
CA SER A 136 23.19 1.60 5.22
C SER A 136 22.26 0.48 5.74
N TYR A 137 21.30 0.02 4.92
CA TYR A 137 20.28 -0.96 5.33
C TYR A 137 20.06 -2.02 4.25
N GLN A 138 19.88 -3.26 4.69
CA GLN A 138 19.51 -4.38 3.84
C GLN A 138 18.01 -4.66 4.02
N ILE A 139 17.20 -4.36 3.01
CA ILE A 139 15.80 -4.75 2.99
C ILE A 139 15.73 -6.21 2.58
N LEU A 140 15.34 -7.07 3.52
CA LEU A 140 15.13 -8.49 3.27
C LEU A 140 13.63 -8.80 3.34
N LEU A 141 13.00 -8.84 2.17
CA LEU A 141 11.71 -9.50 2.02
C LEU A 141 11.97 -10.97 1.67
N LYS A 142 11.40 -11.90 2.43
CA LYS A 142 11.45 -13.31 2.10
C LYS A 142 10.75 -13.54 0.76
N GLU A 143 11.22 -14.52 -0.02
CA GLU A 143 10.57 -14.89 -1.28
C GLU A 143 9.08 -15.21 -1.09
N GLU A 144 8.70 -15.81 0.04
CA GLU A 144 7.31 -16.06 0.44
C GLU A 144 6.45 -14.79 0.54
N VAL A 145 7.06 -13.66 0.93
CA VAL A 145 6.37 -12.35 1.00
C VAL A 145 6.28 -11.73 -0.39
N LEU A 146 7.36 -11.81 -1.18
CA LEU A 146 7.41 -11.28 -2.55
C LEU A 146 6.53 -12.07 -3.55
N SER A 147 6.29 -13.34 -3.26
CA SER A 147 5.42 -14.26 -4.02
C SER A 147 4.01 -14.37 -3.42
N HIS A 148 3.73 -13.69 -2.31
CA HIS A 148 2.41 -13.72 -1.71
C HIS A 148 1.42 -13.00 -2.62
N GLU A 149 0.60 -13.76 -3.33
CA GLU A 149 -0.65 -13.24 -3.88
C GLU A 149 -1.62 -13.15 -2.71
N PHE A 150 -1.87 -11.93 -2.24
CA PHE A 150 -2.86 -11.66 -1.20
C PHE A 150 -4.19 -12.34 -1.55
N ASN A 151 -4.79 -13.03 -0.57
CA ASN A 151 -6.00 -13.85 -0.67
C ASN A 151 -6.75 -13.73 -2.00
N ASN A 152 -6.45 -14.63 -2.95
CA ASN A 152 -6.99 -14.67 -4.32
C ASN A 152 -8.48 -15.05 -4.38
N GLN A 153 -9.23 -14.89 -3.30
CA GLN A 153 -10.67 -15.12 -3.35
C GLN A 153 -11.26 -14.09 -4.31
N GLU A 154 -11.66 -14.54 -5.50
CA GLU A 154 -12.22 -13.66 -6.51
C GLU A 154 -13.47 -12.96 -5.95
N TRP A 155 -13.58 -11.67 -6.25
CA TRP A 155 -14.76 -10.91 -5.89
C TRP A 155 -15.83 -11.10 -6.96
N ASP A 156 -16.94 -11.75 -6.60
CA ASP A 156 -17.97 -12.16 -7.55
C ASP A 156 -18.83 -11.00 -8.10
N ASP A 157 -18.93 -9.89 -7.35
CA ASP A 157 -19.82 -8.79 -7.68
C ASP A 157 -19.11 -7.67 -8.46
N ILE A 158 -18.95 -7.90 -9.76
CA ILE A 158 -18.23 -7.02 -10.69
C ILE A 158 -19.12 -5.88 -11.21
N PHE A 159 -19.68 -5.07 -10.31
CA PHE A 159 -20.60 -3.96 -10.64
C PHE A 159 -19.97 -2.84 -11.52
N TRP A 160 -18.64 -2.81 -11.61
CA TRP A 160 -17.88 -1.79 -12.31
C TRP A 160 -17.63 -2.10 -13.77
N GLN A 161 -18.04 -3.25 -14.31
CA GLN A 161 -17.95 -3.50 -15.75
C GLN A 161 -19.03 -2.70 -16.49
#